data_AF-A0A017HP80-F1
#
_entry.id   AF-A0A017HP80-F1
#
_cell.length_a   1.000
_cell.length_b   1.000
_cell.length_c   1.000
_cell.angle_alpha   90.00
_cell.angle_beta   90.00
_cell.angle_gamma   90.00
#
_symmetry.space_group_name_H-M   'P 1'
#
loop_
_entity.id
_entity.type
_entity.pdbx_description
1 polymer ?
#
loop_
_entity_poly.entity_id
_entity_poly.type
_entity_poly.pdbx_seq_one_letter_code
_entity_poly.pdbx_strand_id
1 'polypeptide(L)'
;MRGILRILGRWARGFARDQAGFITVQNLFLTVACCAVGAAGLDVTGLYQARTQLQVAADTAAHAALYSMYQGKTAEQAKDAAVGVANYATGGANATVGPYGTVLERSDIVFGTWNMNTATFTRLPATSTDMPTAVAVTTNRAGDNPVGSFLFRIVGITQMDVSALAIYSVTGDPCATMQGLFGVLQVSANGNNNYSNGICVHSQDEVDLQANNDFTKDSVVSAPNKADITCGNGCDNFELVKRSENRDLEPWLSPIRPVASETPEILLGQVRTVVGSARLNSWLTTTEIQSYLGGYDITPSSLVAGRATYIGCTSGGTLRLGADKKGSTVLDTFSNVVLLTNCKIDMKGVTFSNAVVYTTNTSGVDKHPADASVSIDNGADGVTLGTDTTCSGNGYAAILTRGASMARPASRSGAASCAR
;
A
#
# COMPACT_ATOMS: atom_id res chain seq x y z
N MET A 1 -91.21 40.23 11.71
CA MET A 1 -90.20 39.54 12.56
C MET A 1 -90.36 38.03 12.70
N ARG A 2 -91.57 37.43 12.72
CA ARG A 2 -91.74 35.96 12.91
C ARG A 2 -91.28 35.06 11.74
N GLY A 3 -91.16 35.58 10.52
CA GLY A 3 -90.71 34.81 9.34
C GLY A 3 -89.20 34.55 9.30
N ILE A 4 -88.39 35.53 9.72
CA ILE A 4 -86.92 35.47 9.67
C ILE A 4 -86.37 34.45 10.68
N LEU A 5 -86.97 34.37 11.88
CA LEU A 5 -86.63 33.39 12.91
C LEU A 5 -86.89 31.93 12.48
N ARG A 6 -87.89 31.68 11.63
CA ARG A 6 -88.19 30.34 11.11
C ARG A 6 -87.21 29.90 10.00
N ILE A 7 -86.68 30.85 9.24
CA ILE A 7 -85.69 30.58 8.18
C ILE A 7 -84.33 30.26 8.82
N LEU A 8 -83.90 31.06 9.80
CA LEU A 8 -82.68 30.80 10.58
C LEU A 8 -82.73 29.47 11.33
N GLY A 9 -83.88 29.11 11.91
CA GLY A 9 -84.07 27.83 12.59
C GLY A 9 -84.14 26.59 11.67
N ARG A 10 -84.39 26.76 10.35
CA ARG A 10 -84.26 25.67 9.36
C ARG A 10 -82.82 25.55 8.87
N TRP A 11 -82.13 26.66 8.65
CA TRP A 11 -80.71 26.69 8.29
C TRP A 11 -79.82 26.08 9.36
N ALA A 12 -80.01 26.43 10.63
CA ALA A 12 -79.24 25.87 11.75
C ALA A 12 -79.47 24.35 11.91
N ARG A 13 -80.70 23.87 11.67
CA ARG A 13 -81.01 22.41 11.70
C ARG A 13 -80.52 21.66 10.46
N GLY A 14 -80.41 22.34 9.31
CA GLY A 14 -79.80 21.80 8.10
C GLY A 14 -78.30 21.63 8.28
N PHE A 15 -77.61 22.65 8.81
CA PHE A 15 -76.18 22.61 9.11
C PHE A 15 -75.83 21.57 10.19
N ALA A 16 -76.63 21.49 11.26
CA ALA A 16 -76.44 20.48 12.32
C ALA A 16 -76.73 19.03 11.86
N ARG A 17 -77.39 18.84 10.71
CA ARG A 17 -77.64 17.53 10.09
C ARG A 17 -76.76 17.26 8.87
N ASP A 18 -75.88 18.20 8.52
CA ASP A 18 -75.05 18.08 7.33
C ASP A 18 -73.87 17.15 7.61
N GLN A 19 -73.95 15.92 7.07
CA GLN A 19 -72.91 14.90 7.19
C GLN A 19 -71.82 15.06 6.12
N ALA A 20 -71.97 15.99 5.16
CA ALA A 20 -70.96 16.22 4.13
C ALA A 20 -69.61 16.73 4.71
N GLY A 21 -69.65 17.41 5.86
CA GLY A 21 -68.46 17.87 6.57
C GLY A 21 -67.60 16.73 7.17
N PHE A 22 -68.17 15.54 7.38
CA PHE A 22 -67.40 14.40 7.85
C PHE A 22 -66.47 13.86 6.75
N ILE A 23 -66.93 13.87 5.49
CA ILE A 23 -66.14 13.43 4.34
C ILE A 23 -64.95 14.37 4.11
N THR A 24 -65.12 15.69 4.33
CA THR A 24 -64.00 16.65 4.18
C THR A 24 -62.94 16.48 5.26
N VAL A 25 -63.34 16.24 6.53
CA VAL A 25 -62.40 15.95 7.62
C VAL A 25 -61.67 14.62 7.38
N GLN A 26 -62.40 13.57 6.98
CA GLN A 26 -61.81 12.25 6.67
C GLN A 26 -60.84 12.33 5.48
N ASN A 27 -61.18 13.07 4.42
CA ASN A 27 -60.29 13.25 3.28
C ASN A 27 -59.05 14.06 3.63
N LEU A 28 -59.17 15.09 4.47
CA LEU A 28 -58.01 15.83 4.97
C LEU A 28 -57.10 14.93 5.81
N PHE A 29 -57.69 14.13 6.70
CA PHE A 29 -56.94 13.16 7.50
C PHE A 29 -56.22 12.12 6.62
N LEU A 30 -56.91 11.51 5.66
CA LEU A 30 -56.30 10.54 4.73
C LEU A 30 -55.21 11.17 3.86
N THR A 31 -55.38 12.41 3.42
CA THR A 31 -54.37 13.15 2.67
C THR A 31 -53.12 13.35 3.51
N VAL A 32 -53.27 13.83 4.75
CA VAL A 32 -52.15 14.01 5.69
C VAL A 32 -51.48 12.66 5.99
N ALA A 33 -52.25 11.59 6.18
CA ALA A 33 -51.71 10.25 6.40
C ALA A 33 -50.90 9.74 5.20
N CYS A 34 -51.40 9.92 3.97
CA CYS A 34 -50.68 9.56 2.75
C CYS A 34 -49.41 10.40 2.58
N CYS A 35 -49.48 11.71 2.85
CA CYS A 35 -48.31 12.59 2.83
C CYS A 35 -47.28 12.19 3.89
N ALA A 36 -47.70 11.75 5.09
CA ALA A 36 -46.79 11.29 6.13
C ALA A 36 -46.06 10.00 5.74
N VAL A 37 -46.75 9.04 5.12
CA VAL A 37 -46.11 7.82 4.58
C VAL A 37 -45.20 8.16 3.40
N GLY A 38 -45.64 9.05 2.50
CA GLY A 38 -44.83 9.54 1.39
C GLY A 38 -43.59 10.31 1.85
N ALA A 39 -43.68 11.02 2.99
CA ALA A 39 -42.57 11.72 3.61
C ALA A 39 -41.47 10.75 4.02
N ALA A 40 -41.83 9.65 4.68
CA ALA A 40 -40.86 8.61 5.03
C ALA A 40 -40.12 8.07 3.80
N GLY A 41 -40.78 7.96 2.64
CA GLY A 41 -40.11 7.54 1.40
C GLY A 41 -39.17 8.60 0.83
N LEU A 42 -39.68 9.82 0.62
CA LEU A 42 -38.93 10.89 -0.07
C LEU A 42 -37.83 11.49 0.80
N ASP A 43 -38.14 11.83 2.05
CA ASP A 43 -37.20 12.49 2.95
C ASP A 43 -36.04 11.58 3.36
N VAL A 44 -36.32 10.31 3.65
CA VAL A 44 -35.28 9.32 4.01
C VAL A 44 -34.38 9.05 2.80
N THR A 45 -34.94 8.94 1.59
CA THR A 45 -34.13 8.79 0.37
C THR A 45 -33.24 10.00 0.13
N GLY A 46 -33.76 11.22 0.32
CA GLY A 46 -32.97 12.45 0.24
C GLY A 46 -31.84 12.50 1.28
N LEU A 47 -32.10 12.03 2.51
CA LEU A 47 -31.10 11.95 3.57
C LEU A 47 -29.99 10.94 3.22
N TYR A 48 -30.33 9.77 2.68
CA TYR A 48 -29.35 8.79 2.22
C TYR A 48 -28.51 9.31 1.05
N GLN A 49 -29.12 10.06 0.13
CA GLN A 49 -28.39 10.71 -0.96
C GLN A 49 -27.39 11.75 -0.41
N ALA A 50 -27.82 12.60 0.53
CA ALA A 50 -26.94 13.56 1.18
C ALA A 50 -25.77 12.88 1.91
N ARG A 51 -26.03 11.79 2.63
CA ARG A 51 -24.99 10.99 3.28
C ARG A 51 -23.98 10.41 2.28
N THR A 52 -24.46 9.91 1.14
CA THR A 52 -23.60 9.33 0.10
C THR A 52 -22.66 10.39 -0.50
N GLN A 53 -23.17 11.60 -0.72
CA GLN A 53 -22.35 12.73 -1.17
C GLN A 53 -21.30 13.12 -0.13
N LEU A 54 -21.67 13.15 1.15
CA LEU A 54 -20.72 13.38 2.24
C LEU A 54 -19.66 12.29 2.34
N GLN A 55 -20.02 11.03 2.08
CA GLN A 55 -19.08 9.91 2.08
C GLN A 55 -18.03 10.08 0.98
N VAL A 56 -18.43 10.42 -0.25
CA VAL A 56 -17.48 10.69 -1.34
C VAL A 56 -16.54 11.85 -0.99
N ALA A 57 -17.05 12.91 -0.38
CA ALA A 57 -16.23 14.02 0.09
C ALA A 57 -15.24 13.58 1.18
N ALA A 58 -15.67 12.75 2.13
CA ALA A 58 -14.82 12.23 3.20
C ALA A 58 -13.72 11.31 2.65
N ASP A 59 -14.06 10.40 1.74
CA ASP A 59 -13.11 9.43 1.16
C ASP A 59 -12.03 10.14 0.33
N THR A 60 -12.44 11.08 -0.52
CA THR A 60 -11.52 11.85 -1.36
C THR A 60 -10.64 12.79 -0.52
N ALA A 61 -11.18 13.43 0.51
CA ALA A 61 -10.44 14.27 1.44
C ALA A 61 -9.44 13.46 2.28
N ALA A 62 -9.85 12.30 2.80
CA ALA A 62 -8.97 11.41 3.55
C ALA A 62 -7.80 10.93 2.69
N HIS A 63 -8.06 10.54 1.45
CA HIS A 63 -7.01 10.19 0.50
C HIS A 63 -6.04 11.36 0.25
N ALA A 64 -6.57 12.55 -0.06
CA ALA A 64 -5.77 13.74 -0.35
C ALA A 64 -4.91 14.21 0.84
N ALA A 65 -5.46 14.13 2.06
CA ALA A 65 -4.74 14.44 3.29
C ALA A 65 -3.53 13.50 3.46
N LEU A 66 -3.78 12.19 3.40
CA LEU A 66 -2.75 11.19 3.63
C LEU A 66 -1.69 11.22 2.52
N TYR A 67 -2.11 11.31 1.25
CA TYR A 67 -1.19 11.39 0.11
C TYR A 67 -0.30 12.65 0.17
N SER A 68 -0.85 13.80 0.60
CA SER A 68 -0.07 15.02 0.77
C SER A 68 1.01 14.89 1.85
N MET A 69 0.72 14.20 2.95
CA MET A 69 1.72 13.89 3.97
C MET A 69 2.84 13.00 3.43
N TYR A 70 2.50 12.02 2.59
CA TYR A 70 3.49 11.16 1.94
C TYR A 70 4.39 11.89 0.92
N GLN A 71 3.92 13.00 0.35
CA GLN A 71 4.77 13.89 -0.46
C GLN A 71 5.69 14.81 0.38
N GLY A 72 5.72 14.65 1.70
CA GLY A 72 6.54 15.46 2.60
C GLY A 72 5.95 16.84 2.93
N LYS A 73 4.65 17.07 2.66
CA LYS A 73 3.97 18.31 3.09
C LYS A 73 3.71 18.29 4.60
N THR A 74 3.57 19.48 5.19
CA THR A 74 3.20 19.60 6.60
C THR A 74 1.74 19.20 6.85
N ALA A 75 1.39 18.87 8.10
CA ALA A 75 0.03 18.52 8.48
C ALA A 75 -0.99 19.60 8.09
N GLU A 76 -0.63 20.88 8.19
CA GLU A 76 -1.51 21.99 7.82
C GLU A 76 -1.69 22.09 6.31
N GLN A 77 -0.63 21.90 5.52
CA GLN A 77 -0.72 21.84 4.06
C GLN A 77 -1.53 20.63 3.57
N ALA A 78 -1.43 19.49 4.28
CA ALA A 78 -2.21 18.29 3.98
C ALA A 78 -3.71 18.49 4.27
N LYS A 79 -4.06 19.15 5.37
CA LYS A 79 -5.44 19.55 5.66
C LYS A 79 -5.99 20.51 4.60
N ASP A 80 -5.18 21.44 4.13
CA ASP A 80 -5.56 22.36 3.06
C ASP A 80 -5.86 21.64 1.74
N ALA A 81 -5.01 20.69 1.36
CA ALA A 81 -5.26 19.85 0.19
C ALA A 81 -6.57 19.05 0.32
N ALA A 82 -6.84 18.49 1.51
CA ALA A 82 -8.04 17.71 1.78
C ALA A 82 -9.32 18.55 1.70
N VAL A 83 -9.33 19.74 2.30
CA VAL A 83 -10.46 20.68 2.20
C VAL A 83 -10.68 21.10 0.75
N GLY A 84 -9.62 21.40 0.00
CA GLY A 84 -9.72 21.74 -1.42
C GLY A 84 -10.37 20.63 -2.26
N VAL A 85 -9.98 19.38 -2.03
CA VAL A 85 -10.55 18.22 -2.74
C VAL A 85 -12.00 17.95 -2.30
N ALA A 86 -12.32 18.09 -1.00
CA ALA A 86 -13.69 17.95 -0.51
C ALA A 86 -14.64 18.99 -1.13
N ASN A 87 -14.18 20.23 -1.25
CA ASN A 87 -14.94 21.31 -1.88
C ASN A 87 -15.14 21.06 -3.38
N TYR A 88 -14.12 20.53 -4.06
CA TYR A 88 -14.25 20.09 -5.44
C TYR A 88 -15.26 18.94 -5.60
N ALA A 89 -15.19 17.93 -4.73
CA ALA A 89 -16.09 16.77 -4.77
C ALA A 89 -17.56 17.15 -4.51
N THR A 90 -17.79 18.17 -3.68
CA THR A 90 -19.14 18.63 -3.36
C THR A 90 -19.67 19.71 -4.31
N GLY A 91 -18.81 20.57 -4.89
CA GLY A 91 -19.21 21.76 -5.64
C GLY A 91 -18.64 21.95 -7.05
N GLY A 92 -17.78 21.05 -7.52
CA GLY A 92 -17.15 21.15 -8.84
C GLY A 92 -15.96 22.11 -8.90
N ALA A 93 -15.43 22.31 -10.11
CA ALA A 93 -14.09 22.86 -10.36
C ALA A 93 -13.79 24.28 -9.85
N ASN A 94 -14.82 25.09 -9.55
CA ASN A 94 -14.68 26.48 -9.10
C ASN A 94 -15.31 26.76 -7.73
N ALA A 95 -15.72 25.72 -7.00
CA ALA A 95 -16.38 25.89 -5.71
C ALA A 95 -15.36 26.07 -4.57
N THR A 96 -15.32 27.26 -3.98
CA THR A 96 -14.76 27.49 -2.64
C THR A 96 -15.64 26.90 -1.54
N VAL A 97 -16.94 26.80 -1.81
CA VAL A 97 -17.97 26.13 -0.99
C VAL A 97 -18.93 25.45 -1.97
N GLY A 98 -19.23 24.17 -1.78
CA GLY A 98 -20.16 23.46 -2.66
C GLY A 98 -21.61 23.97 -2.55
N PRO A 99 -22.54 23.52 -3.42
CA PRO A 99 -23.98 23.79 -3.30
C PRO A 99 -24.57 23.34 -1.96
N TYR A 100 -23.83 22.52 -1.21
CA TYR A 100 -24.20 21.98 0.09
C TYR A 100 -23.56 22.72 1.27
N GLY A 101 -22.98 23.91 1.07
CA GLY A 101 -22.30 24.67 2.12
C GLY A 101 -20.94 24.08 2.50
N THR A 102 -20.37 24.55 3.61
CA THR A 102 -19.14 23.98 4.17
C THR A 102 -19.47 22.64 4.80
N VAL A 103 -18.86 21.57 4.29
CA VAL A 103 -19.09 20.19 4.77
C VAL A 103 -17.91 19.60 5.52
N LEU A 104 -16.75 20.27 5.47
CA LEU A 104 -15.50 19.81 6.05
C LEU A 104 -14.67 21.01 6.53
N GLU A 105 -14.27 20.99 7.79
CA GLU A 105 -13.30 21.93 8.36
C GLU A 105 -11.95 21.26 8.64
N ARG A 106 -10.90 22.06 8.84
CA ARG A 106 -9.56 21.55 9.19
C ARG A 106 -9.55 20.76 10.51
N SER A 107 -10.44 21.11 11.42
CA SER A 107 -10.65 20.48 12.74
C SER A 107 -11.19 19.05 12.62
N ASP A 108 -11.94 18.76 11.55
CA ASP A 108 -12.55 17.45 11.30
C ASP A 108 -11.57 16.43 10.70
N ILE A 109 -10.35 16.87 10.38
CA ILE A 109 -9.27 16.04 9.84
C ILE A 109 -8.30 15.71 10.96
N VAL A 110 -8.28 14.44 11.35
CA VAL A 110 -7.47 13.94 12.46
C VAL A 110 -6.46 12.92 11.94
N PHE A 111 -5.18 13.20 12.16
CA PHE A 111 -4.09 12.28 11.85
C PHE A 111 -3.84 11.30 13.01
N GLY A 112 -3.44 10.08 12.67
CA GLY A 112 -3.27 9.01 13.65
C GLY A 112 -2.63 7.76 13.07
N THR A 113 -2.85 6.65 13.76
CA THR A 113 -2.48 5.29 13.34
C THR A 113 -3.71 4.40 13.32
N TRP A 114 -3.71 3.39 12.44
CA TRP A 114 -4.79 2.41 12.34
C TRP A 114 -4.27 1.03 12.70
N ASN A 115 -4.92 0.36 13.65
CA ASN A 115 -4.66 -1.04 13.96
C ASN A 115 -5.65 -1.92 13.20
N MET A 116 -5.16 -2.68 12.21
CA MET A 116 -5.99 -3.56 11.38
C MET A 116 -6.57 -4.76 12.15
N ASN A 117 -5.88 -5.24 13.18
CA ASN A 117 -6.33 -6.42 13.94
C ASN A 117 -7.49 -6.07 14.89
N THR A 118 -7.48 -4.85 15.44
CA THR A 118 -8.50 -4.39 16.39
C THR A 118 -9.50 -3.41 15.76
N ALA A 119 -9.35 -3.10 14.47
CA ALA A 119 -10.13 -2.08 13.75
C ALA A 119 -10.23 -0.76 14.54
N THR A 120 -9.11 -0.31 15.11
CA THR A 120 -9.07 0.84 16.02
C THR A 120 -8.21 1.96 15.45
N PHE A 121 -8.77 3.17 15.39
CA PHE A 121 -8.04 4.39 15.08
C PHE A 121 -7.50 5.02 16.36
N THR A 122 -6.21 5.31 16.39
CA THR A 122 -5.56 6.00 17.50
C THR A 122 -5.06 7.36 17.01
N ARG A 123 -5.59 8.44 17.59
CA ARG A 123 -5.16 9.80 17.27
C ARG A 123 -3.71 10.00 17.71
N LEU A 124 -2.90 10.58 16.84
CA LEU A 124 -1.56 11.03 17.21
C LEU A 124 -1.65 12.42 17.88
N PRO A 125 -0.94 12.64 19.01
CA PRO A 125 -0.82 13.96 19.60
C PRO A 125 -0.18 14.94 18.62
N ALA A 126 -0.60 16.21 18.66
CA ALA A 126 -0.03 17.26 17.79
C ALA A 126 1.47 17.51 18.00
N THR A 127 2.02 17.05 19.14
CA THR A 127 3.44 17.12 19.49
C THR A 127 4.24 15.89 19.07
N SER A 128 3.60 14.86 18.50
CA SER A 128 4.30 13.66 18.06
C SER A 128 5.16 13.97 16.83
N THR A 129 6.38 13.44 16.82
CA THR A 129 7.28 13.44 15.66
C THR A 129 7.04 12.24 14.75
N ASP A 130 6.17 11.31 15.15
CA ASP A 130 5.86 10.12 14.36
C ASP A 130 5.05 10.50 13.13
N MET A 131 5.42 9.94 11.98
CA MET A 131 4.66 10.13 10.75
C MET A 131 3.31 9.41 10.88
N PRO A 132 2.17 10.10 10.65
CA PRO A 132 0.87 9.46 10.72
C PRO A 132 0.70 8.42 9.60
N THR A 133 0.30 7.21 9.98
CA THR A 133 0.01 6.11 9.04
C THR A 133 -1.48 6.04 8.68
N ALA A 134 -2.32 6.84 9.33
CA ALA A 134 -3.74 6.92 9.06
C ALA A 134 -4.28 8.34 9.25
N VAL A 135 -5.41 8.61 8.62
CA VAL A 135 -6.20 9.83 8.78
C VAL A 135 -7.68 9.47 8.90
N ALA A 136 -8.37 10.10 9.84
CA ALA A 136 -9.81 10.07 9.99
C ALA A 136 -10.37 11.43 9.58
N VAL A 137 -11.35 11.40 8.68
CA VAL A 137 -12.02 12.60 8.17
C VAL A 137 -13.51 12.46 8.41
N THR A 138 -14.09 13.45 9.08
CA THR A 138 -15.54 13.52 9.32
C THR A 138 -16.13 14.64 8.50
N THR A 139 -17.05 14.34 7.59
CA THR A 139 -17.84 15.36 6.89
C THR A 139 -19.22 15.46 7.52
N ASN A 140 -19.77 16.66 7.60
CA ASN A 140 -21.07 16.86 8.23
C ASN A 140 -21.91 17.95 7.54
N ARG A 141 -23.22 17.81 7.70
CA ARG A 141 -24.23 18.83 7.43
C ARG A 141 -25.15 18.85 8.63
N ALA A 142 -24.85 19.73 9.56
CA ALA A 142 -25.55 19.89 10.83
C ALA A 142 -25.55 21.36 11.28
N GLY A 143 -26.36 21.69 12.28
CA GLY A 143 -26.38 23.03 12.88
C GLY A 143 -26.83 24.11 11.89
N ASP A 144 -25.90 24.96 11.46
CA ASP A 144 -26.16 26.06 10.51
C ASP A 144 -26.24 25.59 9.05
N ASN A 145 -25.87 24.33 8.76
CA ASN A 145 -25.95 23.73 7.42
C ASN A 145 -26.65 22.35 7.40
N PRO A 146 -27.91 22.24 7.87
CA PRO A 146 -28.60 20.96 7.91
C PRO A 146 -29.21 20.60 6.54
N VAL A 147 -29.64 19.34 6.39
CA VAL A 147 -30.39 18.90 5.21
C VAL A 147 -31.85 19.28 5.39
N GLY A 148 -32.39 20.08 4.47
CA GLY A 148 -33.80 20.43 4.45
C GLY A 148 -34.68 19.22 4.17
N SER A 149 -35.77 19.10 4.91
CA SER A 149 -36.82 18.11 4.63
C SER A 149 -37.81 18.63 3.58
N PHE A 150 -38.48 17.70 2.88
CA PHE A 150 -39.53 17.94 1.91
C PHE A 150 -40.90 17.83 2.58
N LEU A 151 -41.43 16.61 2.77
CA LEU A 151 -42.78 16.38 3.27
C LEU A 151 -42.83 16.27 4.80
N PHE A 152 -41.71 15.91 5.44
CA PHE A 152 -41.61 15.91 6.90
C PHE A 152 -41.87 17.28 7.55
N ARG A 153 -41.77 18.38 6.77
CA ARG A 153 -42.17 19.72 7.21
C ARG A 153 -43.63 19.78 7.66
N ILE A 154 -44.50 18.95 7.08
CA ILE A 154 -45.94 18.88 7.42
C ILE A 154 -46.14 18.39 8.86
N VAL A 155 -45.25 17.53 9.35
CA VAL A 155 -45.27 16.99 10.73
C VAL A 155 -44.29 17.72 11.66
N GLY A 156 -43.79 18.89 11.26
CA GLY A 156 -42.94 19.76 12.08
C GLY A 156 -41.45 19.44 12.07
N ILE A 157 -41.00 18.42 11.33
CA ILE A 157 -39.58 18.14 11.14
C ILE A 157 -39.13 18.91 9.90
N THR A 158 -38.41 20.02 10.07
CA THR A 158 -38.01 20.86 8.95
C THR A 158 -36.60 20.59 8.44
N GLN A 159 -35.76 20.00 9.26
CA GLN A 159 -34.34 19.81 8.99
C GLN A 159 -33.82 18.53 9.64
N MET A 160 -32.78 17.96 9.06
CA MET A 160 -32.13 16.73 9.52
C MET A 160 -30.61 16.89 9.40
N ASP A 161 -29.91 16.42 10.42
CA ASP A 161 -28.45 16.42 10.44
C ASP A 161 -27.92 15.11 9.87
N VAL A 162 -26.82 15.18 9.11
CA VAL A 162 -26.18 13.99 8.54
C VAL A 162 -24.67 14.14 8.56
N SER A 163 -23.97 13.04 8.83
CA SER A 163 -22.51 12.99 8.83
C SER A 163 -22.00 11.69 8.20
N ALA A 164 -20.76 11.74 7.73
CA ALA A 164 -20.03 10.59 7.19
C ALA A 164 -18.60 10.59 7.74
N LEU A 165 -18.04 9.39 7.94
CA LEU A 165 -16.69 9.18 8.45
C LEU A 165 -15.93 8.32 7.44
N ALA A 166 -14.73 8.76 7.09
CA ALA A 166 -13.77 7.98 6.32
C ALA A 166 -12.47 7.84 7.11
N ILE A 167 -11.96 6.61 7.20
CA ILE A 167 -10.64 6.34 7.78
C ILE A 167 -9.78 5.73 6.68
N TYR A 168 -8.72 6.44 6.32
CA TYR A 168 -7.71 5.95 5.40
C TYR A 168 -6.47 5.59 6.19
N SER A 169 -5.90 4.43 5.91
CA SER A 169 -4.58 4.06 6.41
C SER A 169 -3.70 3.69 5.23
N VAL A 170 -2.45 4.12 5.29
CA VAL A 170 -1.44 3.52 4.43
C VAL A 170 -1.12 2.18 5.07
N THR A 171 -1.50 1.12 4.38
CA THR A 171 -0.86 -0.16 4.61
C THR A 171 0.57 0.05 4.18
N GLY A 172 1.50 0.10 5.13
CA GLY A 172 2.91 0.27 4.84
C GLY A 172 3.29 -0.65 3.69
N ASP A 173 3.94 -0.09 2.68
CA ASP A 173 4.43 -0.86 1.56
C ASP A 173 5.34 -1.97 2.11
N PRO A 174 4.98 -3.27 1.96
CA PRO A 174 5.77 -4.37 2.49
C PRO A 174 7.20 -4.38 1.91
N CYS A 175 7.36 -3.82 0.71
CA CYS A 175 8.64 -3.70 0.02
C CYS A 175 9.39 -2.41 0.33
N ALA A 176 8.86 -1.52 1.17
CA ALA A 176 9.60 -0.36 1.66
C ALA A 176 10.82 -0.79 2.49
N THR A 177 10.85 -2.02 2.99
CA THR A 177 11.99 -2.65 3.65
C THR A 177 13.06 -3.13 2.68
N MET A 178 12.76 -3.21 1.37
CA MET A 178 13.63 -3.75 0.33
C MET A 178 14.12 -5.17 0.61
N GLN A 179 13.30 -6.00 1.24
CA GLN A 179 13.66 -7.38 1.53
C GLN A 179 13.16 -8.28 0.39
N GLY A 180 14.05 -9.09 -0.19
CA GLY A 180 13.72 -10.00 -1.28
C GLY A 180 14.50 -9.77 -2.57
N LEU A 181 13.86 -10.04 -3.71
CA LEU A 181 14.47 -10.04 -5.05
C LEU A 181 13.97 -8.87 -5.89
N PHE A 182 14.91 -8.06 -6.37
CA PHE A 182 14.64 -6.87 -7.18
C PHE A 182 15.46 -6.90 -8.47
N GLY A 183 14.79 -6.73 -9.62
CA GLY A 183 15.42 -6.69 -10.94
C GLY A 183 14.90 -5.56 -11.82
N VAL A 184 15.75 -4.95 -12.64
CA VAL A 184 15.30 -3.96 -13.64
C VAL A 184 14.67 -4.65 -14.84
N LEU A 185 15.29 -5.72 -15.32
CA LEU A 185 14.69 -6.57 -16.35
C LEU A 185 13.80 -7.61 -15.65
N GLN A 186 13.70 -8.81 -16.18
CA GLN A 186 12.82 -9.84 -15.65
C GLN A 186 13.26 -10.39 -14.28
N VAL A 187 12.30 -10.64 -13.38
CA VAL A 187 12.50 -11.53 -12.22
C VAL A 187 11.70 -12.80 -12.46
N SER A 188 12.40 -13.93 -12.58
CA SER A 188 11.78 -15.21 -12.87
C SER A 188 12.04 -16.25 -11.77
N ALA A 189 11.09 -17.16 -11.60
CA ALA A 189 11.29 -18.31 -10.72
C ALA A 189 10.64 -19.55 -11.31
N ASN A 190 11.34 -20.68 -11.26
CA ASN A 190 10.79 -21.99 -11.57
C ASN A 190 9.84 -22.44 -10.44
N GLY A 191 9.35 -23.67 -10.46
CA GLY A 191 8.40 -24.11 -9.44
C GLY A 191 9.00 -24.45 -8.07
N ASN A 192 8.14 -24.63 -7.08
CA ASN A 192 8.45 -25.06 -5.71
C ASN A 192 9.26 -24.08 -4.86
N ASN A 193 9.07 -22.76 -5.04
CA ASN A 193 9.60 -21.76 -4.11
C ASN A 193 8.52 -21.35 -3.11
N ASN A 194 8.96 -20.95 -1.92
CA ASN A 194 8.10 -20.41 -0.88
C ASN A 194 8.52 -18.97 -0.61
N TYR A 195 7.57 -18.04 -0.68
CA TYR A 195 7.73 -16.64 -0.39
C TYR A 195 6.92 -16.31 0.86
N SER A 196 7.60 -15.88 1.91
CA SER A 196 6.96 -15.65 3.20
C SER A 196 7.42 -14.34 3.84
N ASN A 197 6.70 -13.93 4.89
CA ASN A 197 7.11 -12.86 5.80
C ASN A 197 7.57 -11.54 5.15
N GLY A 198 6.75 -10.95 4.29
CA GLY A 198 7.07 -9.64 3.75
C GLY A 198 8.19 -9.64 2.71
N ILE A 199 8.61 -10.80 2.21
CA ILE A 199 9.53 -10.85 1.08
C ILE A 199 8.87 -10.25 -0.16
N CYS A 200 9.64 -9.44 -0.87
CA CYS A 200 9.21 -8.76 -2.06
C CYS A 200 9.92 -9.30 -3.29
N VAL A 201 9.12 -9.58 -4.31
CA VAL A 201 9.56 -9.92 -5.65
C VAL A 201 9.12 -8.78 -6.55
N HIS A 202 10.08 -8.02 -7.06
CA HIS A 202 9.78 -6.86 -7.89
C HIS A 202 10.64 -6.78 -9.14
N SER A 203 9.99 -6.53 -10.27
CA SER A 203 10.63 -6.23 -11.56
C SER A 203 10.12 -4.91 -12.12
N GLN A 204 10.96 -4.20 -12.86
CA GLN A 204 10.56 -3.02 -13.64
C GLN A 204 10.02 -3.34 -15.04
N ASP A 205 10.09 -4.60 -15.45
CA ASP A 205 9.65 -5.06 -16.76
C ASP A 205 8.64 -6.20 -16.62
N GLU A 206 9.08 -7.38 -16.15
CA GLU A 206 8.26 -8.59 -16.08
C GLU A 206 8.61 -9.47 -14.86
N VAL A 207 7.58 -10.01 -14.21
CA VAL A 207 7.72 -11.09 -13.22
C VAL A 207 7.08 -12.36 -13.77
N ASP A 208 7.89 -13.39 -13.98
CA ASP A 208 7.44 -14.69 -14.54
C ASP A 208 7.74 -15.83 -13.57
N LEU A 209 6.71 -16.30 -12.89
CA LEU A 209 6.79 -17.37 -11.91
C LEU A 209 6.16 -18.63 -12.51
N GLN A 210 6.84 -19.77 -12.44
CA GLN A 210 6.30 -21.03 -12.93
C GLN A 210 5.35 -21.67 -11.90
N ALA A 211 4.93 -22.91 -12.15
CA ALA A 211 3.94 -23.62 -11.34
C ALA A 211 4.40 -23.91 -9.89
N ASN A 212 3.46 -24.09 -8.95
CA ASN A 212 3.73 -24.53 -7.57
C ASN A 212 4.60 -23.60 -6.72
N ASN A 213 4.39 -22.29 -6.82
CA ASN A 213 4.99 -21.32 -5.89
C ASN A 213 3.99 -20.94 -4.79
N ASP A 214 4.43 -20.90 -3.54
CA ASP A 214 3.57 -20.59 -2.38
C ASP A 214 3.90 -19.21 -1.81
N PHE A 215 2.87 -18.45 -1.43
CA PHE A 215 2.98 -17.08 -0.93
C PHE A 215 2.21 -16.93 0.39
N THR A 216 2.81 -16.28 1.39
CA THR A 216 2.05 -15.82 2.56
C THR A 216 1.39 -14.47 2.27
N LYS A 217 0.34 -14.14 3.04
CA LYS A 217 -0.43 -12.90 2.89
C LYS A 217 0.39 -11.60 2.95
N ASP A 218 1.58 -11.66 3.54
CA ASP A 218 2.42 -10.49 3.80
C ASP A 218 3.46 -10.29 2.69
N SER A 219 3.71 -11.32 1.86
CA SER A 219 4.58 -11.21 0.69
C SER A 219 3.98 -10.31 -0.39
N VAL A 220 4.82 -9.80 -1.28
CA VAL A 220 4.39 -8.97 -2.41
C VAL A 220 5.08 -9.39 -3.69
N VAL A 221 4.29 -9.49 -4.75
CA VAL A 221 4.78 -9.64 -6.12
C VAL A 221 4.33 -8.42 -6.91
N SER A 222 5.27 -7.67 -7.47
CA SER A 222 4.96 -6.39 -8.11
C SER A 222 5.75 -6.11 -9.37
N ALA A 223 5.12 -5.39 -10.29
CA ALA A 223 5.70 -4.77 -11.47
C ALA A 223 4.88 -3.52 -11.83
N PRO A 224 5.36 -2.62 -12.70
CA PRO A 224 4.61 -1.43 -13.10
C PRO A 224 3.20 -1.74 -13.59
N ASN A 225 3.04 -2.86 -14.30
CA ASN A 225 1.77 -3.31 -14.85
C ASN A 225 1.44 -4.73 -14.38
N LYS A 226 0.24 -4.92 -13.85
CA LYS A 226 -0.25 -6.21 -13.34
C LYS A 226 -0.33 -7.31 -14.42
N ALA A 227 -0.39 -6.95 -15.71
CA ALA A 227 -0.39 -7.92 -16.81
C ALA A 227 0.96 -8.62 -16.99
N ASP A 228 2.06 -7.95 -16.65
CA ASP A 228 3.43 -8.44 -16.80
C ASP A 228 3.88 -9.26 -15.58
N ILE A 229 2.94 -9.62 -14.72
CA ILE A 229 3.14 -10.47 -13.55
C ILE A 229 2.35 -11.75 -13.77
N THR A 230 3.06 -12.84 -14.03
CA THR A 230 2.46 -14.14 -14.38
C THR A 230 2.87 -15.21 -13.39
N CYS A 231 1.96 -16.17 -13.17
CA CYS A 231 2.26 -17.38 -12.42
C CYS A 231 1.71 -18.59 -13.18
N GLY A 232 2.47 -19.69 -13.19
CA GLY A 232 2.02 -20.98 -13.69
C GLY A 232 0.91 -21.59 -12.83
N ASN A 233 0.48 -22.80 -13.17
CA ASN A 233 -0.57 -23.48 -12.41
C ASN A 233 -0.10 -23.84 -10.99
N GLY A 234 -1.00 -23.79 -10.00
CA GLY A 234 -0.68 -24.20 -8.63
C GLY A 234 0.09 -23.17 -7.80
N CYS A 235 0.02 -21.89 -8.17
CA CYS A 235 0.54 -20.83 -7.31
C CYS A 235 -0.49 -20.43 -6.25
N ASP A 236 -0.21 -20.76 -4.99
CA ASP A 236 -1.13 -20.53 -3.87
C ASP A 236 -1.04 -19.08 -3.39
N ASN A 237 -2.17 -18.45 -3.07
CA ASN A 237 -2.28 -17.05 -2.61
C ASN A 237 -1.70 -15.96 -3.54
N PHE A 238 -1.24 -16.31 -4.75
CA PHE A 238 -0.60 -15.38 -5.69
C PHE A 238 -1.45 -14.13 -5.98
N GLU A 239 -2.76 -14.29 -6.21
CA GLU A 239 -3.65 -13.16 -6.50
C GLU A 239 -3.82 -12.18 -5.32
N LEU A 240 -3.54 -12.62 -4.08
CA LEU A 240 -3.59 -11.76 -2.90
C LEU A 240 -2.33 -10.89 -2.76
N VAL A 241 -1.19 -11.39 -3.25
CA VAL A 241 0.12 -10.73 -3.14
C VAL A 241 0.51 -9.95 -4.40
N LYS A 242 -0.18 -10.20 -5.52
CA LYS A 242 0.04 -9.57 -6.82
C LYS A 242 -0.46 -8.13 -6.87
N ARG A 243 0.45 -7.17 -7.09
CA ARG A 243 0.16 -5.72 -7.10
C ARG A 243 0.79 -5.01 -8.30
N SER A 244 0.11 -4.00 -8.82
CA SER A 244 0.68 -3.07 -9.80
C SER A 244 1.36 -1.95 -9.04
N GLU A 245 2.68 -1.90 -9.05
CA GLU A 245 3.46 -0.90 -8.32
C GLU A 245 4.65 -0.50 -9.18
N ASN A 246 4.72 0.78 -9.53
CA ASN A 246 5.85 1.35 -10.26
C ASN A 246 6.90 1.80 -9.24
N ARG A 247 7.92 0.99 -8.99
CA ARG A 247 9.00 1.32 -8.04
C ARG A 247 10.23 1.63 -8.83
N ASP A 248 10.50 2.91 -9.06
CA ASP A 248 11.72 3.30 -9.78
C ASP A 248 12.96 2.71 -9.10
N LEU A 249 13.56 1.68 -9.73
CA LEU A 249 14.76 1.02 -9.22
C LEU A 249 16.00 1.77 -9.69
N GLU A 250 15.88 2.67 -10.68
CA GLU A 250 17.04 3.38 -11.21
C GLU A 250 17.68 4.31 -10.16
N PRO A 251 16.96 5.06 -9.31
CA PRO A 251 17.56 5.78 -8.18
C PRO A 251 18.33 4.88 -7.22
N TRP A 252 18.03 3.58 -7.18
CA TRP A 252 18.65 2.61 -6.28
C TRP A 252 19.83 1.87 -6.93
N LEU A 253 19.75 1.65 -8.25
CA LEU A 253 20.74 0.87 -9.01
C LEU A 253 21.66 1.73 -9.89
N SER A 254 21.32 3.00 -10.12
CA SER A 254 22.17 3.96 -10.83
C SER A 254 23.35 4.49 -10.01
N PRO A 255 23.24 4.72 -8.67
CA PRO A 255 24.34 5.31 -7.92
C PRO A 255 25.51 4.33 -7.79
N ILE A 256 25.24 3.04 -7.62
CA ILE A 256 26.28 2.03 -7.36
C ILE A 256 26.93 1.59 -8.68
N ARG A 257 27.69 2.50 -9.29
CA ARG A 257 28.51 2.24 -10.47
C ARG A 257 29.97 2.50 -10.09
N PRO A 258 30.73 1.47 -9.68
CA PRO A 258 32.14 1.66 -9.35
C PRO A 258 32.88 2.16 -10.58
N VAL A 259 33.11 3.47 -10.64
CA VAL A 259 33.98 4.09 -11.65
C VAL A 259 35.41 3.87 -11.17
N ALA A 260 36.36 3.67 -12.10
CA ALA A 260 37.76 3.40 -11.76
C ALA A 260 38.43 4.47 -10.85
N SER A 261 37.80 5.64 -10.70
CA SER A 261 38.24 6.77 -9.87
C SER A 261 37.41 6.99 -8.60
N GLU A 262 36.38 6.20 -8.32
CA GLU A 262 35.59 6.36 -7.08
C GLU A 262 36.36 5.81 -5.88
N THR A 263 36.42 6.58 -4.80
CA THR A 263 37.00 6.11 -3.56
C THR A 263 36.01 5.18 -2.83
N PRO A 264 36.49 4.24 -2.01
CA PRO A 264 35.64 3.36 -1.21
C PRO A 264 34.56 4.07 -0.39
N GLU A 265 34.81 5.30 0.06
CA GLU A 265 33.88 6.11 0.87
C GLU A 265 32.68 6.60 0.05
N ILE A 266 32.88 6.93 -1.23
CA ILE A 266 31.81 7.41 -2.13
C ILE A 266 30.84 6.27 -2.43
N LEU A 267 31.37 5.10 -2.80
CA LEU A 267 30.59 3.89 -3.03
C LEU A 267 29.83 3.45 -1.77
N LEU A 268 30.45 3.57 -0.59
CA LEU A 268 29.78 3.26 0.67
C LEU A 268 28.66 4.27 0.98
N GLY A 269 28.88 5.56 0.67
CA GLY A 269 27.85 6.59 0.75
C GLY A 269 26.66 6.32 -0.16
N GLN A 270 26.90 5.88 -1.40
CA GLN A 270 25.86 5.47 -2.35
C GLN A 270 25.06 4.27 -1.79
N VAL A 271 25.73 3.22 -1.31
CA VAL A 271 25.08 2.06 -0.69
C VAL A 271 24.23 2.46 0.52
N ARG A 272 24.73 3.37 1.37
CA ARG A 272 24.01 3.89 2.55
C ARG A 272 22.76 4.68 2.16
N THR A 273 22.80 5.44 1.07
CA THR A 273 21.64 6.15 0.53
C THR A 273 20.59 5.19 -0.01
N VAL A 274 21.02 4.12 -0.69
CA VAL A 274 20.13 3.17 -1.38
C VAL A 274 19.43 2.22 -0.41
N VAL A 275 20.16 1.56 0.48
CA VAL A 275 19.59 0.55 1.40
C VAL A 275 18.94 1.20 2.64
N GLY A 276 19.23 2.49 2.87
CA GLY A 276 18.78 3.24 4.03
C GLY A 276 19.79 3.15 5.17
N SER A 277 20.37 4.30 5.52
CA SER A 277 21.40 4.43 6.55
C SER A 277 20.95 3.86 7.90
N ALA A 278 19.70 4.10 8.33
CA ALA A 278 19.18 3.58 9.59
C ALA A 278 19.19 2.04 9.69
N ARG A 279 19.01 1.32 8.58
CA ARG A 279 19.00 -0.15 8.55
C ARG A 279 20.41 -0.72 8.55
N LEU A 280 21.27 -0.19 7.70
CA LEU A 280 22.67 -0.59 7.60
C LEU A 280 23.48 -0.24 8.85
N ASN A 281 23.18 0.88 9.53
CA ASN A 281 23.95 1.33 10.71
C ASN A 281 23.91 0.37 11.90
N SER A 282 22.99 -0.61 11.93
CA SER A 282 22.92 -1.60 13.01
C SER A 282 23.97 -2.71 12.91
N TRP A 283 24.45 -3.03 11.69
CA TRP A 283 25.39 -4.14 11.46
C TRP A 283 26.55 -3.81 10.50
N LEU A 284 26.44 -2.78 9.67
CA LEU A 284 27.51 -2.28 8.81
C LEU A 284 28.34 -1.23 9.57
N THR A 285 29.48 -1.64 10.12
CA THR A 285 30.31 -0.84 11.03
C THR A 285 31.48 -0.13 10.35
N THR A 286 31.77 -0.49 9.09
CA THR A 286 32.94 0.05 8.39
C THR A 286 32.71 1.39 7.69
N THR A 287 33.82 2.08 7.42
CA THR A 287 33.94 3.27 6.56
C THR A 287 34.65 2.97 5.23
N GLU A 288 35.17 1.76 5.04
CA GLU A 288 35.97 1.37 3.87
C GLU A 288 35.36 0.16 3.14
N ILE A 289 35.55 0.10 1.82
CA ILE A 289 35.16 -1.03 0.98
C ILE A 289 36.37 -1.91 0.69
N GLN A 290 36.24 -3.19 1.00
CA GLN A 290 37.23 -4.20 0.63
C GLN A 290 37.07 -4.56 -0.85
N SER A 291 38.14 -4.46 -1.64
CA SER A 291 38.08 -4.76 -3.08
C SER A 291 38.82 -6.05 -3.42
N TYR A 292 38.15 -6.97 -4.11
CA TYR A 292 38.72 -8.18 -4.68
C TYR A 292 38.62 -8.11 -6.20
N LEU A 293 39.76 -8.09 -6.89
CA LEU A 293 39.82 -8.12 -8.35
C LEU A 293 40.21 -9.52 -8.82
N GLY A 294 39.36 -10.16 -9.62
CA GLY A 294 39.64 -11.47 -10.24
C GLY A 294 39.37 -12.71 -9.36
N GLY A 295 38.69 -12.55 -8.21
CA GLY A 295 38.19 -13.67 -7.40
C GLY A 295 36.80 -14.10 -7.85
N TYR A 296 36.63 -15.38 -8.24
CA TYR A 296 35.36 -15.93 -8.76
C TYR A 296 34.61 -16.82 -7.76
N ASP A 297 35.27 -17.25 -6.69
CA ASP A 297 34.69 -18.09 -5.64
C ASP A 297 34.98 -17.44 -4.28
N ILE A 298 33.94 -16.88 -3.65
CA ILE A 298 34.04 -16.17 -2.37
C ILE A 298 33.33 -16.99 -1.30
N THR A 299 34.04 -17.29 -0.22
CA THR A 299 33.48 -17.97 0.95
C THR A 299 33.23 -16.98 2.08
N PRO A 300 32.31 -17.26 3.03
CA PRO A 300 32.07 -16.39 4.18
C PRO A 300 33.33 -16.04 4.97
N SER A 301 34.27 -16.98 5.09
CA SER A 301 35.55 -16.77 5.80
C SER A 301 36.48 -15.73 5.13
N SER A 302 36.29 -15.46 3.84
CA SER A 302 37.05 -14.45 3.11
C SER A 302 36.47 -13.04 3.27
N LEU A 303 35.29 -12.92 3.88
CA LEU A 303 34.60 -11.67 4.11
C LEU A 303 34.73 -11.26 5.57
N VAL A 304 34.86 -9.96 5.81
CA VAL A 304 34.83 -9.41 7.15
C VAL A 304 33.40 -8.96 7.45
N ALA A 305 32.81 -9.53 8.50
CA ALA A 305 31.48 -9.13 8.96
C ALA A 305 31.44 -7.63 9.30
N GLY A 306 30.32 -6.99 8.95
CA GLY A 306 30.10 -5.56 9.07
C GLY A 306 30.81 -4.71 8.02
N ARG A 307 31.32 -5.32 6.93
CA ARG A 307 31.95 -4.61 5.82
C ARG A 307 31.22 -4.75 4.49
N ALA A 308 31.34 -3.69 3.68
CA ALA A 308 31.00 -3.74 2.28
C ALA A 308 32.22 -4.21 1.47
N THR A 309 31.97 -5.12 0.52
CA THR A 309 33.00 -5.75 -0.31
C THR A 309 32.62 -5.59 -1.77
N TYR A 310 33.55 -5.06 -2.56
CA TYR A 310 33.44 -4.99 -4.02
C TYR A 310 34.24 -6.13 -4.66
N ILE A 311 33.58 -6.89 -5.53
CA ILE A 311 34.16 -8.03 -6.26
C ILE A 311 34.08 -7.72 -7.76
N GLY A 312 35.23 -7.46 -8.37
CA GLY A 312 35.35 -7.11 -9.78
C GLY A 312 35.72 -8.31 -10.66
N CYS A 313 34.91 -8.57 -11.69
CA CYS A 313 35.22 -9.46 -12.80
C CYS A 313 35.75 -8.68 -14.01
N THR A 314 36.87 -9.14 -14.56
CA THR A 314 37.58 -8.47 -15.67
C THR A 314 37.00 -8.80 -17.05
N SER A 315 36.20 -9.86 -17.18
CA SER A 315 35.66 -10.35 -18.46
C SER A 315 34.22 -10.88 -18.36
N GLY A 316 33.38 -10.31 -17.48
CA GLY A 316 32.00 -10.77 -17.31
C GLY A 316 31.89 -12.17 -16.69
N GLY A 317 32.91 -12.58 -15.92
CA GLY A 317 32.93 -13.85 -15.21
C GLY A 317 31.76 -14.01 -14.22
N THR A 318 31.60 -15.24 -13.76
CA THR A 318 30.57 -15.62 -12.78
C THR A 318 31.18 -15.66 -11.39
N LEU A 319 30.63 -14.89 -10.46
CA LEU A 319 30.85 -15.00 -9.03
C LEU A 319 29.97 -16.12 -8.49
N ARG A 320 30.60 -17.17 -7.95
CA ARG A 320 29.92 -18.31 -7.33
C ARG A 320 29.88 -18.13 -5.82
N LEU A 321 28.69 -18.27 -5.25
CA LEU A 321 28.45 -18.26 -3.79
C LEU A 321 27.90 -19.63 -3.37
N GLY A 322 28.51 -20.23 -2.34
CA GLY A 322 28.18 -21.58 -1.87
C GLY A 322 28.54 -22.68 -2.86
N ALA A 323 29.64 -22.48 -3.60
CA ALA A 323 30.25 -23.52 -4.41
C ALA A 323 31.76 -23.57 -4.16
N ASP A 324 32.34 -24.77 -4.13
CA ASP A 324 33.78 -24.96 -4.11
C ASP A 324 34.41 -24.68 -5.50
N LYS A 325 35.75 -24.66 -5.57
CA LYS A 325 36.49 -24.47 -6.83
C LYS A 325 36.21 -25.53 -7.91
N LYS A 326 35.56 -26.65 -7.54
CA LYS A 326 35.14 -27.72 -8.45
C LYS A 326 33.66 -27.60 -8.85
N GLY A 327 32.95 -26.59 -8.35
CA GLY A 327 31.53 -26.35 -8.61
C GLY A 327 30.57 -27.18 -7.75
N SER A 328 31.06 -27.84 -6.71
CA SER A 328 30.24 -28.60 -5.76
C SER A 328 29.59 -27.67 -4.75
N THR A 329 28.33 -27.91 -4.39
CA THR A 329 27.61 -27.11 -3.39
C THR A 329 28.32 -27.14 -2.03
N VAL A 330 28.47 -25.97 -1.42
CA VAL A 330 28.98 -25.77 -0.05
C VAL A 330 27.95 -24.96 0.72
N LEU A 331 27.54 -25.47 1.89
CA LEU A 331 26.58 -24.80 2.75
C LEU A 331 27.24 -23.61 3.46
N ASP A 332 26.99 -22.41 2.95
CA ASP A 332 27.62 -21.17 3.42
C ASP A 332 26.59 -20.20 3.99
N THR A 333 26.91 -19.57 5.12
CA THR A 333 26.09 -18.50 5.71
C THR A 333 26.80 -17.16 5.64
N PHE A 334 26.21 -16.22 4.91
CA PHE A 334 26.68 -14.85 4.77
C PHE A 334 25.96 -13.95 5.78
N SER A 335 26.70 -13.50 6.78
CA SER A 335 26.15 -12.72 7.90
C SER A 335 26.75 -11.32 7.99
N ASN A 336 25.90 -10.28 8.03
CA ASN A 336 26.30 -8.87 8.17
C ASN A 336 27.25 -8.41 7.06
N VAL A 337 26.93 -8.66 5.79
CA VAL A 337 27.82 -8.33 4.66
C VAL A 337 27.09 -7.58 3.54
N VAL A 338 27.80 -6.67 2.87
CA VAL A 338 27.32 -6.09 1.61
C VAL A 338 28.26 -6.53 0.50
N LEU A 339 27.71 -7.17 -0.54
CA LEU A 339 28.43 -7.66 -1.71
C LEU A 339 28.04 -6.82 -2.91
N LEU A 340 29.01 -6.10 -3.47
CA LEU A 340 28.86 -5.32 -4.69
C LEU A 340 29.68 -5.99 -5.79
N THR A 341 29.11 -6.20 -6.96
CA THR A 341 29.84 -6.83 -8.06
C THR A 341 29.40 -6.34 -9.43
N ASN A 342 30.26 -6.51 -10.43
CA ASN A 342 29.90 -6.40 -11.85
C ASN A 342 29.81 -7.77 -12.55
N CYS A 343 30.04 -8.85 -11.80
CA CYS A 343 29.98 -10.22 -12.27
C CYS A 343 28.53 -10.70 -12.45
N LYS A 344 28.33 -11.74 -13.26
CA LYS A 344 27.14 -12.60 -13.11
C LYS A 344 27.24 -13.30 -11.75
N ILE A 345 26.13 -13.54 -11.07
CA ILE A 345 26.10 -14.23 -9.77
C ILE A 345 25.43 -15.59 -9.92
N ASP A 346 26.05 -16.64 -9.40
CA ASP A 346 25.44 -17.97 -9.27
C ASP A 346 25.48 -18.38 -7.79
N MET A 347 24.32 -18.71 -7.22
CA MET A 347 24.15 -19.00 -5.79
C MET A 347 23.63 -20.41 -5.60
N LYS A 348 24.28 -21.20 -4.73
CA LYS A 348 23.86 -22.57 -4.38
C LYS A 348 24.06 -22.83 -2.90
N GLY A 349 23.07 -23.35 -2.17
CA GLY A 349 23.29 -23.77 -0.78
C GLY A 349 23.67 -22.63 0.18
N VAL A 350 23.24 -21.38 -0.09
CA VAL A 350 23.63 -20.22 0.71
C VAL A 350 22.48 -19.67 1.55
N THR A 351 22.79 -19.25 2.77
CA THR A 351 21.88 -18.52 3.65
C THR A 351 22.38 -17.11 3.86
N PHE A 352 21.53 -16.12 3.60
CA PHE A 352 21.84 -14.70 3.81
C PHE A 352 21.14 -14.17 5.05
N SER A 353 21.90 -13.61 5.99
CA SER A 353 21.37 -12.97 7.20
C SER A 353 22.00 -11.59 7.36
N ASN A 354 21.20 -10.52 7.34
CA ASN A 354 21.71 -9.15 7.27
C ASN A 354 22.70 -8.97 6.11
N ALA A 355 22.25 -9.30 4.90
CA ALA A 355 23.10 -9.23 3.72
C ALA A 355 22.44 -8.54 2.53
N VAL A 356 23.22 -7.74 1.82
CA VAL A 356 22.79 -7.12 0.57
C VAL A 356 23.72 -7.58 -0.53
N VAL A 357 23.15 -8.16 -1.58
CA VAL A 357 23.88 -8.58 -2.77
C VAL A 357 23.43 -7.74 -3.94
N TYR A 358 24.37 -7.07 -4.59
CA TYR A 358 24.12 -6.17 -5.69
C TYR A 358 25.01 -6.48 -6.88
N THR A 359 24.43 -6.56 -8.07
CA THR A 359 25.18 -6.64 -9.34
C THR A 359 24.79 -5.56 -10.34
N THR A 360 25.81 -4.92 -10.94
CA THR A 360 25.66 -4.01 -12.08
C THR A 360 25.47 -4.74 -13.41
N ASN A 361 25.62 -6.06 -13.43
CA ASN A 361 25.52 -6.86 -14.64
C ASN A 361 24.10 -6.75 -15.25
N THR A 362 24.01 -6.54 -16.56
CA THR A 362 22.76 -6.32 -17.29
C THR A 362 22.37 -7.50 -18.19
N SER A 363 22.90 -8.70 -17.93
CA SER A 363 22.58 -9.90 -18.72
C SER A 363 21.15 -10.39 -18.48
N GLY A 364 20.62 -11.19 -19.42
CA GLY A 364 19.31 -11.83 -19.31
C GLY A 364 18.19 -11.18 -20.13
N VAL A 365 18.53 -10.54 -21.26
CA VAL A 365 17.62 -9.71 -22.08
C VAL A 365 16.56 -10.54 -22.85
N ASP A 366 16.74 -11.86 -23.01
CA ASP A 366 15.90 -12.67 -23.92
C ASP A 366 15.14 -13.84 -23.25
N LYS A 367 14.69 -13.67 -22.00
CA LYS A 367 13.85 -14.67 -21.28
C LYS A 367 14.47 -16.08 -21.17
N HIS A 368 15.77 -16.23 -21.46
CA HIS A 368 16.45 -17.51 -21.36
C HIS A 368 17.15 -17.61 -19.99
N PRO A 369 16.75 -18.58 -19.14
CA PRO A 369 17.35 -18.78 -17.82
C PRO A 369 18.86 -19.10 -17.84
N ALA A 370 19.47 -19.32 -19.00
CA ALA A 370 20.91 -19.59 -19.08
C ALA A 370 21.77 -18.33 -18.85
N ASP A 371 21.22 -17.13 -19.04
CA ASP A 371 22.00 -15.89 -19.11
C ASP A 371 21.61 -14.81 -18.08
N ALA A 372 20.83 -15.16 -17.05
CA ALA A 372 20.47 -14.23 -16.00
C ALA A 372 21.71 -13.61 -15.31
N SER A 373 21.62 -12.34 -14.94
CA SER A 373 22.64 -11.67 -14.12
C SER A 373 22.75 -12.30 -12.73
N VAL A 374 21.64 -12.83 -12.21
CA VAL A 374 21.59 -13.59 -10.97
C VAL A 374 20.88 -14.93 -11.22
N SER A 375 21.60 -16.02 -10.96
CA SER A 375 21.10 -17.39 -10.98
C SER A 375 21.07 -17.93 -9.55
N ILE A 376 19.91 -18.39 -9.11
CA ILE A 376 19.73 -19.02 -7.79
C ILE A 376 19.37 -20.48 -8.02
N ASP A 377 20.24 -21.39 -7.61
CA ASP A 377 20.05 -22.84 -7.72
C ASP A 377 19.58 -23.42 -6.39
N ASN A 378 18.28 -23.65 -6.26
CA ASN A 378 17.70 -24.15 -5.01
C ASN A 378 17.86 -25.66 -4.81
N GLY A 379 18.49 -26.40 -5.75
CA GLY A 379 19.03 -27.76 -5.59
C GLY A 379 18.44 -28.68 -4.52
N ALA A 380 19.26 -29.47 -3.82
CA ALA A 380 18.86 -30.20 -2.61
C ALA A 380 19.01 -29.37 -1.33
N ASP A 381 19.88 -28.36 -1.41
CA ASP A 381 20.38 -27.59 -0.27
C ASP A 381 19.74 -26.20 -0.14
N GLY A 382 19.01 -25.72 -1.17
CA GLY A 382 18.26 -24.46 -1.14
C GLY A 382 19.12 -23.19 -1.14
N VAL A 383 18.49 -22.04 -1.38
CA VAL A 383 19.04 -20.71 -1.08
C VAL A 383 18.03 -19.96 -0.24
N THR A 384 18.47 -19.44 0.91
CA THR A 384 17.60 -18.78 1.88
C THR A 384 17.93 -17.30 2.02
N LEU A 385 16.91 -16.45 1.85
CA LEU A 385 17.00 -15.01 2.03
C LEU A 385 16.36 -14.59 3.35
N GLY A 386 17.21 -14.36 4.34
CA GLY A 386 16.83 -13.89 5.67
C GLY A 386 16.91 -14.98 6.74
N THR A 387 16.36 -14.69 7.92
CA THR A 387 16.30 -15.63 9.05
C THR A 387 14.86 -15.97 9.43
N ASP A 388 14.69 -17.13 10.05
CA ASP A 388 13.40 -17.71 10.47
C ASP A 388 12.77 -17.07 11.72
N THR A 389 13.28 -15.95 12.25
CA THR A 389 12.88 -15.48 13.60
C THR A 389 12.37 -14.05 13.71
N THR A 390 12.70 -13.10 12.82
CA THR A 390 12.15 -11.72 12.88
C THR A 390 12.37 -10.92 11.58
N CYS A 391 11.31 -10.28 11.04
CA CYS A 391 11.38 -9.33 9.92
C CYS A 391 11.48 -7.85 10.33
N SER A 392 11.73 -7.59 11.60
CA SER A 392 12.17 -6.29 12.12
C SER A 392 13.46 -6.52 12.92
N GLY A 393 14.61 -6.47 12.24
CA GLY A 393 15.92 -6.66 12.85
C GLY A 393 16.80 -7.71 12.14
N ASN A 394 17.57 -8.46 12.93
CA ASN A 394 18.64 -9.37 12.53
C ASN A 394 18.16 -10.54 11.63
N GLY A 395 18.14 -10.30 10.32
CA GLY A 395 17.66 -11.25 9.31
C GLY A 395 17.36 -10.62 7.95
N TYR A 396 17.75 -9.37 7.71
CA TYR A 396 17.46 -8.68 6.44
C TYR A 396 18.26 -9.28 5.28
N ALA A 397 17.61 -9.58 4.16
CA ALA A 397 18.31 -10.02 2.95
C ALA A 397 17.71 -9.39 1.69
N ALA A 398 18.58 -8.83 0.83
CA ALA A 398 18.17 -8.22 -0.42
C ALA A 398 19.10 -8.61 -1.56
N ILE A 399 18.52 -9.01 -2.68
CA ILE A 399 19.22 -9.21 -3.94
C ILE A 399 18.73 -8.16 -4.93
N LEU A 400 19.66 -7.37 -5.43
CA LEU A 400 19.42 -6.29 -6.36
C LEU A 400 20.22 -6.52 -7.64
N THR A 401 19.54 -6.48 -8.79
CA THR A 401 20.21 -6.62 -10.10
C THR A 401 19.71 -5.63 -11.12
N ARG A 402 20.63 -5.12 -11.95
CA ARG A 402 20.30 -4.34 -13.15
C ARG A 402 19.88 -5.21 -14.34
N GLY A 403 20.13 -6.51 -14.29
CA GLY A 403 19.74 -7.46 -15.33
C GLY A 403 18.53 -8.28 -14.90
N ALA A 404 18.41 -9.46 -15.49
CA ALA A 404 17.39 -10.42 -15.08
C ALA A 404 17.88 -11.29 -13.90
N SER A 405 16.96 -11.73 -13.07
CA SER A 405 17.20 -12.76 -12.06
C SER A 405 16.35 -13.99 -12.32
N MET A 406 16.90 -15.15 -11.95
CA MET A 406 16.17 -16.41 -12.02
C MET A 406 16.37 -17.25 -10.76
N ALA A 407 15.30 -17.89 -10.29
CA ALA A 407 15.35 -18.94 -9.27
C ALA A 407 14.99 -20.30 -9.88
N ARG A 408 15.81 -21.32 -9.68
CA ARG A 408 15.59 -22.70 -10.14
C ARG A 408 14.89 -23.52 -9.05
N PRO A 409 14.21 -24.64 -9.39
CA PRO A 409 13.35 -25.30 -8.43
C PRO A 409 14.14 -25.93 -7.29
N ALA A 410 13.58 -25.83 -6.09
CA ALA A 410 14.08 -26.55 -4.94
C ALA A 410 13.61 -28.02 -5.03
N SER A 411 14.52 -28.99 -4.90
CA SER A 411 14.18 -30.44 -4.91
C SER A 411 13.56 -30.91 -3.59
N ARG A 412 13.56 -30.04 -2.57
CA ARG A 412 12.75 -30.09 -1.35
C ARG A 412 12.19 -28.69 -1.12
N SER A 413 11.05 -28.57 -0.45
CA SER A 413 10.43 -27.31 0.00
C SER A 413 11.38 -26.52 0.94
N GLY A 414 12.44 -25.97 0.37
CA GLY A 414 13.56 -25.29 1.01
C GLY A 414 13.49 -23.82 0.66
N ALA A 415 12.53 -23.15 1.30
CA ALA A 415 12.67 -21.83 1.90
C ALA A 415 13.48 -20.75 1.15
N ALA A 416 12.76 -19.84 0.47
CA ALA A 416 12.92 -18.43 0.82
C ALA A 416 11.98 -18.16 2.02
N SER A 417 12.27 -18.81 3.15
CA SER A 417 11.59 -18.54 4.41
C SER A 417 12.23 -17.33 5.04
N CYS A 418 11.44 -16.28 5.20
CA CYS A 418 11.43 -15.68 6.52
C CYS A 418 10.25 -16.35 7.23
N ALA A 419 10.47 -16.95 8.39
CA ALA A 419 9.42 -17.61 9.16
C ALA A 419 8.93 -16.70 10.31
N ARG A 420 7.58 -16.61 10.41
CA ARG A 420 6.71 -15.88 11.35
C ARG A 420 6.44 -14.38 11.18
#